data_AF-A0A087DFN9-F1
#
_entry.id   AF-A0A087DFN9-F1
#
_cell.length_a   1.000
_cell.length_b   1.000
_cell.length_c   1.000
_cell.angle_alpha   90.00
_cell.angle_beta   90.00
_cell.angle_gamma   90.00
#
_symmetry.space_group_name_H-M   'P 1'
#
loop_
_entity.id
_entity.type
_entity.pdbx_description
1 polymer ?
#
loop_
_entity_poly.entity_id
_entity_poly.type
_entity_poly.pdbx_seq_one_letter_code
_entity_poly.pdbx_strand_id
1 'polypeptide(L)' 'MATCHAAGIRIIMITGDYGRTALSIARRIGIVGSPDARVISGPDLGAMSDAELTDALRGEVIFARMAPEQKLRVVTCL' A
#
# COMPACT_ATOMS: atom_id res chain seq x y z
N MET A 1 12.23 9.99 1.47
CA MET A 1 11.99 8.95 2.48
C MET A 1 12.43 9.42 3.85
N ALA A 2 13.73 9.62 4.11
CA ALA A 2 14.23 10.11 5.41
C ALA A 2 13.50 11.38 5.93
N THR A 3 13.31 12.41 5.10
CA THR A 3 12.57 13.63 5.49
C THR A 3 11.12 13.35 5.88
N CYS A 4 10.41 12.53 5.10
CA CYS A 4 9.02 12.19 5.39
C CYS A 4 8.91 11.40 6.70
N HIS A 5 9.82 10.44 6.94
CA HIS A 5 9.83 9.68 8.19
C HIS A 5 10.17 10.57 9.39
N ALA A 6 11.16 11.46 9.25
CA ALA A 6 11.51 12.43 10.29
C ALA A 6 10.35 13.39 10.60
N ALA A 7 9.48 13.66 9.63
CA ALA A 7 8.27 14.45 9.80
C ALA A 7 7.05 13.64 10.29
N GLY A 8 7.20 12.33 10.57
CA GLY A 8 6.09 11.47 10.98
C GLY A 8 5.06 11.19 9.88
N ILE A 9 5.40 11.45 8.61
CA ILE A 9 4.52 11.22 7.46
C ILE A 9 4.57 9.75 7.09
N ARG A 10 3.41 9.10 7.10
CA ARG A 10 3.24 7.74 6.63
C ARG A 10 3.15 7.68 5.10
N ILE A 11 3.84 6.71 4.52
CA ILE A 11 3.91 6.52 3.06
C ILE A 11 3.24 5.19 2.71
N ILE A 12 2.36 5.21 1.72
CA ILE A 12 1.68 4.03 1.18
C ILE A 12 2.02 3.93 -0.31
N MET A 13 2.49 2.77 -0.74
CA MET A 13 2.80 2.52 -2.15
C MET A 13 1.57 2.01 -2.90
N ILE A 14 1.27 2.64 -4.05
CA ILE A 14 0.24 2.20 -4.99
C ILE A 14 0.89 2.12 -6.38
N THR A 15 0.90 0.95 -7.01
CA THR A 15 1.59 0.72 -8.29
C THR A 15 0.83 -0.20 -9.24
N GLY A 16 1.17 -0.10 -10.54
CA GLY A 16 0.72 -1.02 -11.59
C GLY A 16 1.64 -2.23 -11.78
N ASP A 17 2.73 -2.32 -11.02
CA ASP A 17 3.69 -3.43 -11.07
C ASP A 17 3.20 -4.66 -10.27
N TYR A 18 3.89 -5.79 -10.40
CA TYR A 18 3.63 -7.01 -9.64
C TYR A 18 4.02 -6.87 -8.16
N GLY A 19 3.27 -7.56 -7.30
CA GLY A 19 3.42 -7.45 -5.84
C GLY A 19 4.83 -7.75 -5.32
N ARG A 20 5.53 -8.75 -5.89
CA ARG A 20 6.91 -9.08 -5.49
C ARG A 20 7.90 -7.95 -5.81
N THR A 21 7.80 -7.38 -7.02
CA THR A 21 8.65 -6.26 -7.44
C THR A 21 8.36 -5.03 -6.59
N ALA A 22 7.08 -4.71 -6.39
CA ALA A 22 6.63 -3.61 -5.55
C ALA A 22 7.16 -3.73 -4.10
N LEU A 23 7.03 -4.91 -3.49
CA LEU A 23 7.55 -5.19 -2.15
C LEU A 23 9.08 -5.03 -2.07
N SER A 24 9.80 -5.57 -3.06
CA SER A 24 11.26 -5.43 -3.11
C SER A 24 11.70 -3.98 -3.20
N ILE A 25 11.04 -3.17 -4.02
CA ILE A 25 11.34 -1.74 -4.18
C ILE A 25 10.96 -0.98 -2.90
N ALA A 26 9.77 -1.24 -2.35
CA ALA A 26 9.28 -0.60 -1.14
C ALA A 26 10.23 -0.81 0.05
N ARG A 27 10.74 -2.04 0.23
CA ARG A 27 11.76 -2.34 1.24
C ARG A 27 13.07 -1.61 0.98
N ARG A 28 13.56 -1.64 -0.26
CA ARG A 28 14.82 -1.00 -0.64
C ARG A 28 14.82 0.51 -0.39
N ILE A 29 13.68 1.17 -0.58
CA ILE A 29 13.57 2.63 -0.37
C ILE A 29 13.00 3.00 1.00
N GLY A 30 12.67 2.01 1.84
CA GLY A 30 12.23 2.19 3.22
C GLY A 30 10.75 2.54 3.40
N ILE A 31 9.88 2.31 2.43
CA ILE A 31 8.42 2.48 2.61
C ILE A 31 7.84 1.44 3.58
N VAL A 32 8.37 0.22 3.54
CA VAL A 32 8.01 -0.86 4.45
C VAL A 32 9.27 -1.49 5.02
N GLY A 33 9.24 -1.87 6.29
CA GLY A 33 10.35 -2.52 6.99
C GLY A 33 9.97 -3.83 7.65
N SER A 34 8.68 -4.06 7.89
CA SER A 34 8.18 -5.23 8.60
C SER A 34 8.15 -6.48 7.70
N PRO A 35 8.40 -7.68 8.25
CA PRO A 35 8.05 -8.94 7.59
C PRO A 35 6.54 -9.06 7.33
N ASP A 36 5.71 -8.38 8.14
CA ASP A 36 4.24 -8.44 8.07
C ASP A 36 3.63 -7.43 7.07
N ALA A 37 4.47 -6.75 6.28
CA ALA A 37 4.01 -5.82 5.26
C ALA A 37 3.05 -6.53 4.27
N ARG A 38 1.80 -6.07 4.22
CA ARG A 38 0.76 -6.67 3.38
C ARG A 38 0.90 -6.17 1.95
N VAL A 39 0.78 -7.10 1.00
CA VAL A 39 0.66 -6.77 -0.42
C VAL A 39 -0.75 -7.12 -0.85
N ILE A 40 -1.50 -6.13 -1.31
CA ILE A 40 -2.89 -6.26 -1.75
C ILE A 40 -2.93 -6.03 -3.26
N SER A 41 -3.42 -7.01 -4.01
CA SER A 41 -3.58 -6.88 -5.46
C SER A 41 -4.92 -6.22 -5.83
N GLY A 42 -5.06 -5.80 -7.09
CA GLY A 42 -6.30 -5.22 -7.60
C GLY A 42 -7.52 -6.12 -7.37
N PRO A 43 -7.45 -7.43 -7.70
CA PRO A 43 -8.51 -8.38 -7.38
C PRO A 43 -8.80 -8.50 -5.89
N ASP A 44 -7.78 -8.58 -5.04
CA ASP A 44 -7.97 -8.67 -3.57
C ASP A 44 -8.71 -7.45 -3.05
N LEU A 45 -8.28 -6.25 -3.46
CA LEU A 45 -8.94 -4.99 -3.10
C LEU A 45 -10.40 -4.97 -3.57
N GLY A 46 -10.68 -5.50 -4.77
CA GLY A 46 -12.04 -5.59 -5.31
C GLY A 46 -12.97 -6.49 -4.47
N ALA A 47 -12.41 -7.47 -3.76
CA ALA A 47 -13.16 -8.35 -2.86
C ALA A 47 -13.29 -7.80 -1.42
N MET A 48 -12.46 -6.83 -1.03
CA MET A 48 -12.52 -6.22 0.30
C MET A 48 -13.67 -5.24 0.41
N SER A 49 -14.33 -5.22 1.57
CA SER A 49 -15.17 -4.13 2.05
C SER A 49 -14.34 -2.91 2.44
N ASP A 50 -14.99 -1.75 2.57
CA ASP A 50 -14.29 -0.53 3.00
C ASP A 50 -13.77 -0.63 4.44
N ALA A 51 -14.44 -1.37 5.32
CA ALA A 51 -13.98 -1.62 6.69
C ALA A 51 -12.66 -2.42 6.70
N GLU A 52 -12.57 -3.48 5.88
CA GLU A 52 -11.34 -4.27 5.72
C GLU A 52 -10.22 -3.46 5.09
N LEU A 53 -10.55 -2.57 4.13
CA LEU A 53 -9.59 -1.67 3.53
C LEU A 53 -9.05 -0.67 4.56
N THR A 54 -9.91 -0.02 5.34
CA THR A 54 -9.49 0.89 6.42
C THR A 54 -8.63 0.19 7.46
N ASP A 55 -8.93 -1.06 7.80
CA ASP A 55 -8.08 -1.86 8.69
C ASP A 55 -6.70 -2.14 8.09
N ALA A 56 -6.64 -2.58 6.82
CA ALA A 56 -5.38 -2.78 6.12
C ALA A 56 -4.56 -1.48 6.01
N LEU A 57 -5.25 -0.35 5.83
CA LEU A 57 -4.67 0.99 5.85
C LEU A 57 -4.20 1.43 7.25
N ARG A 58 -4.23 0.62 8.31
CA ARG A 58 -3.56 0.92 9.58
C ARG A 58 -2.11 0.42 9.64
N GLY A 59 -1.78 -0.63 8.90
CA GLY A 59 -0.45 -1.27 8.91
C GLY A 59 0.44 -0.95 7.71
N GLU A 60 1.62 -1.55 7.61
CA GLU A 60 2.43 -1.45 6.40
C GLU A 60 1.74 -2.18 5.24
N VAL A 61 1.35 -1.44 4.20
CA VAL A 61 0.57 -1.98 3.08
C VAL A 61 1.05 -1.42 1.73
N ILE A 62 1.07 -2.30 0.73
CA ILE A 62 1.42 -2.00 -0.66
C ILE A 62 0.28 -2.48 -1.55
N PHE A 63 -0.19 -1.59 -2.42
CA PHE A 63 -1.21 -1.90 -3.42
C PHE A 63 -0.55 -2.12 -4.79
N ALA A 64 -0.69 -3.32 -5.34
CA ALA A 64 -0.04 -3.74 -6.59
C ALA A 64 -1.07 -4.06 -7.69
N ARG A 65 -0.69 -3.87 -8.97
CA ARG A 65 -1.59 -4.07 -10.13
C ARG A 65 -2.93 -3.30 -10.00
N MET A 66 -2.89 -2.05 -9.54
CA MET A 66 -4.08 -1.23 -9.30
C MET A 66 -4.63 -0.58 -10.57
N ALA A 67 -5.93 -0.70 -10.81
CA ALA A 67 -6.67 0.10 -11.79
C ALA A 67 -6.85 1.56 -11.31
N PRO A 68 -7.04 2.55 -12.21
CA PRO A 68 -7.21 3.95 -11.82
C PRO A 68 -8.30 4.20 -10.77
N GLU A 69 -9.47 3.56 -10.92
CA GLU A 69 -10.63 3.72 -10.04
C GLU A 69 -10.33 3.17 -8.63
N GLN A 70 -9.54 2.11 -8.57
CA GLN A 70 -9.10 1.50 -7.31
C GLN A 70 -8.16 2.42 -6.52
N LYS A 71 -7.33 3.22 -7.20
CA LYS A 71 -6.47 4.22 -6.53
C LYS A 71 -7.33 5.29 -5.86
N LEU A 72 -8.39 5.75 -6.53
CA LEU A 72 -9.33 6.70 -5.96
C LEU A 72 -9.98 6.13 -4.70
N ARG A 73 -10.46 4.88 -4.76
CA ARG A 73 -11.06 4.20 -3.59
C ARG A 73 -10.11 4.13 -2.39
N VAL A 74 -8.83 3.79 -2.62
CA VAL A 74 -7.82 3.77 -1.55
C VAL A 74 -7.68 5.17 -0.92
N VAL A 75 -7.61 6.22 -1.73
CA VAL A 75 -7.47 7.60 -1.24
C VAL A 75 -8.71 8.05 -0.46
N THR A 76 -9.91 7.63 -0.84
CA THR A 76 -11.16 7.99 -0.13
C THR A 76 -11.34 7.29 1.22
N CYS A 77 -10.60 6.21 1.49
CA CYS A 77 -10.68 5.44 2.73
C CYS A 77 -9.54 5.75 3.73
N LEU A 78 -8.69 6.74 3.42
CA LEU A 78 -7.66 7.30 4.30
C LEU A 78 -8.25 8.32 5.28
#